data_AF-A0A2S4LBX6-F1
#
_entry.id   AF-A0A2S4LBX6-F1
#
_cell.length_a   1.000
_cell.length_b   1.000
_cell.length_c   1.000
_cell.angle_alpha   90.00
_cell.angle_beta   90.00
_cell.angle_gamma   90.00
#
_symmetry.space_group_name_H-M   'P 1'
#
loop_
_entity.id
_entity.type
_entity.pdbx_description
1 polymer ?
#
loop_
_entity_poly.entity_id
_entity_poly.type
_entity_poly.pdbx_seq_one_letter_code
_entity_poly.pdbx_strand_id
1 'polypeptide(L)'
;MTYFTATKPISDATYQDFALGNRTILGGEADSFTYASSNPYQLIRVIGSGFTYENGRVVSGSPTAIIGTTAGEIDFEVRLYGEKIATFNALSPADQISYLFRGNDYIATNNQKTSPTNDVLYGGAGNDTISGGQGSDTLDGGAGDDTILLPFRQSDAHISYGMQGQVIVDGPSGAHKILSNFEHFQFTDAVLEKGTLPPAETPAYGVYRFYDTHTGDHFYTTSTVEKQQILQTLPWYTYEGIPWAAPVKGADTVDVFRFFDTASNAHFFTTSVSERDQVLKTAPSYKYEGVAFEAYADAGAPGGVTLERFYNTQTGQHHFAGNAEEANGINHGAAGPGWVDEGKAFTVHLPTDTLLFA
;
A
#
# COMPACT_ATOMS: atom_id res chain seq x y z
N MET A 1 -31.83 2.60 -10.07
CA MET A 1 -31.49 1.24 -9.61
C MET A 1 -31.87 1.15 -8.16
N THR A 2 -32.70 0.18 -7.82
CA THR A 2 -33.50 0.15 -6.60
C THR A 2 -32.73 -0.55 -5.48
N TYR A 3 -32.59 0.13 -4.35
CA TYR A 3 -32.07 -0.43 -3.10
C TYR A 3 -33.08 -1.42 -2.50
N PHE A 4 -32.62 -2.57 -2.03
CA PHE A 4 -33.43 -3.46 -1.19
C PHE A 4 -33.10 -3.22 0.28
N THR A 5 -34.05 -2.65 1.01
CA THR A 5 -34.10 -2.66 2.48
C THR A 5 -34.71 -3.98 2.95
N ALA A 6 -34.01 -4.73 3.80
CA ALA A 6 -34.62 -5.82 4.56
C ALA A 6 -35.14 -5.27 5.90
N THR A 7 -36.45 -5.07 5.98
CA THR A 7 -37.19 -4.80 7.22
C THR A 7 -38.18 -5.93 7.45
N LYS A 8 -37.84 -6.92 8.29
CA LYS A 8 -38.78 -7.65 9.17
C LYS A 8 -38.03 -8.54 10.19
N PRO A 9 -38.45 -8.62 11.47
CA PRO A 9 -37.83 -9.49 12.47
C PRO A 9 -38.14 -10.96 12.15
N ILE A 10 -37.14 -11.84 12.23
CA ILE A 10 -37.33 -13.28 12.02
C ILE A 10 -37.69 -13.91 13.36
N SER A 11 -38.95 -13.74 13.77
CA SER A 11 -39.61 -14.61 14.75
C SER A 11 -40.32 -15.74 14.00
N ASP A 12 -40.12 -16.97 14.47
CA ASP A 12 -40.73 -18.23 14.00
C ASP A 12 -40.23 -18.80 12.66
N ALA A 13 -39.13 -19.56 12.73
CA ALA A 13 -38.91 -20.70 11.85
C ALA A 13 -38.17 -21.81 12.61
N THR A 14 -38.76 -22.99 12.59
CA THR A 14 -38.40 -24.21 13.32
C THR A 14 -36.94 -24.66 13.12
N TYR A 15 -36.29 -24.95 14.25
CA TYR A 15 -34.97 -25.56 14.44
C TYR A 15 -34.63 -26.67 13.44
N GLN A 16 -33.44 -26.60 12.83
CA GLN A 16 -32.59 -27.76 12.54
C GLN A 16 -31.09 -27.42 12.67
N ASP A 17 -30.44 -28.17 13.55
CA ASP A 17 -29.02 -28.37 13.87
C ASP A 17 -27.92 -27.54 13.17
N PHE A 18 -27.16 -26.80 13.98
CA PHE A 18 -25.76 -26.46 13.70
C PHE A 18 -24.89 -27.71 13.95
N ALA A 19 -24.74 -28.57 12.95
CA ALA A 19 -23.91 -29.77 13.05
C ALA A 19 -22.41 -29.43 12.84
N LEU A 20 -21.76 -28.89 13.88
CA LEU A 20 -20.30 -28.93 14.00
C LEU A 20 -19.96 -30.19 14.81
N GLY A 21 -19.54 -31.25 14.10
CA GLY A 21 -19.44 -32.62 14.61
C GLY A 21 -18.82 -32.76 16.02
N ASN A 22 -19.42 -33.64 16.84
CA ASN A 22 -18.94 -34.28 18.08
C ASN A 22 -17.82 -33.61 18.92
N ARG A 23 -17.86 -32.31 19.23
CA ARG A 23 -16.82 -31.70 20.08
C ARG A 23 -17.39 -30.81 21.21
N THR A 24 -16.70 -30.85 22.36
CA THR A 24 -17.18 -30.39 23.68
C THR A 24 -16.83 -28.92 23.95
N ILE A 25 -17.81 -28.11 24.37
CA ILE A 25 -17.58 -26.75 24.88
C ILE A 25 -16.86 -26.83 26.24
N LEU A 26 -15.75 -26.11 26.41
CA LEU A 26 -14.95 -26.14 27.64
C LEU A 26 -15.43 -25.16 28.73
N GLY A 27 -16.31 -24.22 28.36
CA GLY A 27 -16.91 -23.23 29.26
C GLY A 27 -17.32 -21.96 28.50
N GLY A 28 -18.21 -21.16 29.11
CA GLY A 28 -18.65 -19.88 28.57
C GLY A 28 -19.30 -18.98 29.63
N GLU A 29 -19.16 -17.67 29.43
CA GLU A 29 -19.95 -16.63 30.10
C GLU A 29 -21.00 -16.09 29.12
N ALA A 30 -21.84 -15.12 29.52
CA ALA A 30 -22.87 -14.53 28.68
C ALA A 30 -22.33 -13.98 27.34
N ASP A 31 -21.05 -13.58 27.31
CA ASP A 31 -20.45 -12.83 26.20
C ASP A 31 -19.27 -13.53 25.50
N SER A 32 -18.98 -14.80 25.83
CA SER A 32 -18.00 -15.60 25.07
C SER A 32 -18.08 -17.10 25.33
N PHE A 33 -17.69 -17.91 24.34
CA PHE A 33 -17.41 -19.33 24.52
C PHE A 33 -16.05 -19.73 23.94
N THR A 34 -15.43 -20.72 24.56
CA THR A 34 -14.14 -21.27 24.11
C THR A 34 -14.28 -22.74 23.73
N TYR A 35 -13.73 -23.11 22.59
CA TYR A 35 -13.67 -24.48 22.11
C TYR A 35 -12.20 -24.95 22.01
N ALA A 36 -11.90 -26.16 22.52
CA ALA A 36 -10.62 -26.82 22.30
C ALA A 36 -10.73 -27.77 21.13
N SER A 37 -9.91 -27.51 20.10
CA SER A 37 -9.75 -28.43 18.98
C SER A 37 -9.18 -29.78 19.47
N SER A 38 -9.23 -30.81 18.62
CA SER A 38 -8.55 -32.10 18.87
C SER A 38 -7.03 -31.97 19.06
N ASN A 39 -6.47 -30.79 18.82
CA ASN A 39 -5.09 -30.43 19.11
C ASN A 39 -5.04 -29.63 20.43
N PRO A 40 -4.29 -30.08 21.47
CA PRO A 40 -4.23 -29.43 22.78
C PRO A 40 -3.62 -28.01 22.78
N TYR A 41 -3.14 -27.52 21.63
CA TYR A 41 -2.58 -26.18 21.44
C TYR A 41 -3.50 -25.23 20.65
N GLN A 42 -4.76 -25.61 20.41
CA GLN A 42 -5.71 -24.83 19.61
C GLN A 42 -6.93 -24.44 20.44
N LEU A 43 -6.99 -23.18 20.84
CA LEU A 43 -8.17 -22.56 21.43
C LEU A 43 -8.78 -21.60 20.41
N ILE A 44 -10.07 -21.79 20.13
CA ILE A 44 -10.88 -20.83 19.39
C ILE A 44 -11.84 -20.21 20.39
N ARG A 45 -11.72 -18.90 20.62
CA ARG A 45 -12.64 -18.12 21.45
C ARG A 45 -13.53 -17.29 20.55
N VAL A 46 -14.83 -17.52 20.65
CA VAL A 46 -15.83 -16.70 19.97
C VAL A 46 -16.38 -15.72 20.98
N ILE A 47 -16.29 -14.44 20.65
CA ILE A 47 -16.80 -13.30 21.41
C ILE A 47 -18.03 -12.78 20.68
N GLY A 48 -19.01 -12.30 21.43
CA GLY A 48 -20.29 -11.89 20.89
C GLY A 48 -21.31 -11.71 22.00
N SER A 49 -22.55 -11.44 21.63
CA SER A 49 -23.62 -11.18 22.59
C SER A 49 -24.82 -12.09 22.37
N GLY A 50 -25.60 -12.29 23.43
CA GLY A 50 -26.84 -13.05 23.36
C GLY A 50 -26.63 -14.54 23.09
N PHE A 51 -25.48 -15.09 23.47
CA PHE A 51 -25.25 -16.53 23.33
C PHE A 51 -26.14 -17.33 24.27
N THR A 52 -26.90 -18.27 23.72
CA THR A 52 -27.66 -19.23 24.52
C THR A 52 -27.12 -20.63 24.30
N TYR A 53 -27.11 -21.43 25.37
CA TYR A 53 -26.54 -22.78 25.35
C TYR A 53 -27.61 -23.81 25.67
N GLU A 54 -27.72 -24.86 24.85
CA GLU A 54 -28.53 -26.04 25.12
C GLU A 54 -27.66 -27.28 24.98
N ASN A 55 -27.65 -28.16 25.99
CA ASN A 55 -26.90 -29.42 25.99
C ASN A 55 -25.41 -29.28 25.62
N GLY A 56 -24.76 -28.18 26.04
CA GLY A 56 -23.36 -27.93 25.74
C GLY A 56 -23.10 -27.50 24.30
N ARG A 57 -24.10 -26.93 23.60
CA ARG A 57 -24.00 -26.33 22.27
C ARG A 57 -24.55 -24.91 22.27
N VAL A 58 -23.96 -24.03 21.46
CA VAL A 58 -24.50 -22.69 21.20
C VAL A 58 -25.67 -22.81 20.23
N VAL A 59 -26.84 -22.32 20.61
CA VAL A 59 -28.07 -22.40 19.79
C VAL A 59 -28.57 -21.06 19.29
N SER A 60 -28.10 -19.96 19.88
CA SER A 60 -28.30 -18.60 19.37
C SER A 60 -27.18 -17.69 19.84
N GLY A 61 -27.04 -16.52 19.21
CA GLY A 61 -26.09 -15.48 19.57
C GLY A 61 -25.60 -14.70 18.35
N SER A 62 -25.02 -13.52 18.61
CA SER A 62 -24.43 -12.65 17.61
C SER A 62 -22.92 -12.60 17.83
N PRO A 63 -22.12 -13.37 17.08
CA PRO A 63 -20.67 -13.29 17.17
C PRO A 63 -20.20 -11.90 16.69
N THR A 64 -19.32 -11.29 17.48
CA THR A 64 -18.66 -10.01 17.16
C THR A 64 -17.15 -10.16 17.02
N ALA A 65 -16.57 -11.29 17.46
CA ALA A 65 -15.17 -11.60 17.21
C ALA A 65 -14.91 -13.11 17.26
N ILE A 66 -13.95 -13.57 16.47
CA ILE A 66 -13.42 -14.94 16.53
C ILE A 66 -11.91 -14.83 16.73
N ILE A 67 -11.42 -15.36 17.84
CA ILE A 67 -10.00 -15.38 18.19
C ILE A 67 -9.51 -16.83 18.06
N GLY A 68 -8.61 -17.10 17.13
CA GLY A 68 -7.95 -18.40 16.98
C GLY A 68 -6.49 -18.34 17.38
N THR A 69 -5.99 -19.36 18.07
CA THR A 69 -4.54 -19.62 18.19
C THR A 69 -4.14 -20.74 17.23
N THR A 70 -3.36 -20.46 16.19
CA THR A 70 -2.73 -21.55 15.42
C THR A 70 -1.30 -21.27 14.98
N ALA A 71 -0.48 -22.30 15.18
CA ALA A 71 0.53 -22.73 14.23
C ALA A 71 -0.09 -23.85 13.37
N GLY A 72 -0.04 -23.70 12.04
CA GLY A 72 -0.47 -24.72 11.07
C GLY A 72 -1.84 -24.46 10.42
N GLU A 73 -1.95 -24.95 9.18
CA GLU A 73 -3.08 -24.89 8.24
C GLU A 73 -4.43 -25.20 8.92
N ILE A 74 -5.40 -24.29 8.82
CA ILE A 74 -6.79 -24.53 9.21
C ILE A 74 -7.65 -24.45 7.96
N ASP A 75 -8.33 -25.55 7.64
CA ASP A 75 -9.52 -25.52 6.80
C ASP A 75 -10.73 -25.19 7.69
N PHE A 76 -11.44 -24.09 7.41
CA PHE A 76 -12.79 -23.92 7.93
C PHE A 76 -13.79 -23.71 6.79
N GLU A 77 -14.99 -24.24 6.99
CA GLU A 77 -16.09 -24.15 6.05
C GLU A 77 -17.21 -23.35 6.71
N VAL A 78 -17.56 -22.20 6.12
CA VAL A 78 -18.73 -21.44 6.53
C VAL A 78 -19.90 -21.89 5.65
N ARG A 79 -20.97 -22.36 6.28
CA ARG A 79 -22.22 -22.78 5.62
C ARG A 79 -23.37 -21.95 6.18
N LEU A 80 -24.19 -21.38 5.30
CA LEU A 80 -25.51 -20.84 5.67
C LEU A 80 -26.56 -21.77 5.07
N TYR A 81 -27.49 -22.26 5.90
CA TYR A 81 -28.57 -23.16 5.47
C TYR A 81 -28.12 -24.45 4.77
N GLY A 82 -26.95 -24.99 5.15
CA GLY A 82 -26.39 -26.23 4.58
C GLY A 82 -25.70 -26.04 3.22
N GLU A 83 -25.92 -24.91 2.55
CA GLU A 83 -25.20 -24.52 1.35
C GLU A 83 -23.81 -24.00 1.72
N LYS A 84 -22.80 -24.55 1.03
CA LYS A 84 -21.42 -24.14 1.15
C LYS A 84 -21.27 -22.78 0.49
N ILE A 85 -21.00 -21.75 1.28
CA ILE A 85 -20.86 -20.37 0.80
C ILE A 85 -19.41 -19.91 0.74
N ALA A 86 -18.51 -20.55 1.49
CA ALA A 86 -17.07 -20.31 1.37
C ALA A 86 -16.24 -21.51 1.86
N THR A 87 -15.11 -21.77 1.18
CA THR A 87 -13.99 -22.56 1.71
C THR A 87 -12.84 -21.61 1.98
N PHE A 88 -12.24 -21.72 3.16
CA PHE A 88 -11.02 -21.00 3.51
C PHE A 88 -9.85 -21.94 3.39
N ASN A 89 -9.01 -21.70 2.38
CA ASN A 89 -7.70 -22.35 2.22
C ASN A 89 -6.65 -21.28 2.52
N ALA A 90 -6.04 -21.29 3.70
CA ALA A 90 -4.89 -20.43 3.98
C ALA A 90 -3.63 -21.13 3.45
N LEU A 91 -3.38 -20.97 2.15
CA LEU A 91 -2.24 -21.53 1.44
C LEU A 91 -1.62 -20.46 0.51
N SER A 92 -0.96 -19.44 1.07
CA SER A 92 0.37 -18.91 0.67
C SER A 92 0.57 -17.46 1.18
N PRO A 93 1.78 -16.87 1.09
CA PRO A 93 2.15 -15.57 1.69
C PRO A 93 1.43 -14.31 1.17
N ALA A 94 0.32 -14.43 0.44
CA ALA A 94 -0.39 -13.32 -0.20
C ALA A 94 -1.88 -13.27 0.20
N ASP A 95 -2.23 -13.81 1.36
CA ASP A 95 -3.62 -13.99 1.77
C ASP A 95 -4.29 -12.63 2.09
N GLN A 96 -5.06 -12.13 1.12
CA GLN A 96 -6.03 -11.05 1.29
C GLN A 96 -7.16 -11.54 2.21
N ILE A 97 -7.23 -11.01 3.44
CA ILE A 97 -8.38 -11.24 4.32
C ILE A 97 -9.38 -10.11 4.07
N SER A 98 -10.22 -10.28 3.04
CA SER A 98 -11.35 -9.39 2.76
C SER A 98 -12.62 -9.95 3.39
N TYR A 99 -13.08 -9.33 4.47
CA TYR A 99 -14.45 -9.53 4.97
C TYR A 99 -15.13 -8.16 5.07
N LEU A 100 -16.30 -8.02 4.45
CA LEU A 100 -17.18 -6.87 4.69
C LEU A 100 -17.88 -7.09 6.04
N PHE A 101 -17.28 -6.60 7.11
CA PHE A 101 -17.95 -6.52 8.41
C PHE A 101 -18.80 -5.25 8.50
N ARG A 102 -19.92 -5.36 9.22
CA ARG A 102 -20.74 -4.22 9.64
C ARG A 102 -20.71 -4.23 11.17
N GLY A 103 -20.33 -3.12 11.79
CA GLY A 103 -20.21 -2.98 13.23
C GLY A 103 -18.79 -2.68 13.67
N ASN A 104 -18.59 -2.49 14.97
CA ASN A 104 -17.28 -2.19 15.55
C ASN A 104 -16.52 -3.50 15.79
N ASP A 105 -15.38 -3.67 15.15
CA ASP A 105 -14.63 -4.92 15.10
C ASP A 105 -13.27 -4.83 15.80
N TYR A 106 -12.75 -5.97 16.29
CA TYR A 106 -11.38 -6.11 16.77
C TYR A 106 -10.63 -7.12 15.91
N ILE A 107 -9.68 -6.66 15.11
CA ILE A 107 -8.94 -7.46 14.13
C ILE A 107 -7.48 -7.51 14.56
N ALA A 108 -6.92 -8.69 14.82
CA ALA A 108 -5.51 -8.83 15.15
C ALA A 108 -4.90 -10.08 14.52
N THR A 109 -3.78 -9.92 13.82
CA THR A 109 -2.92 -11.04 13.42
C THR A 109 -2.00 -11.40 14.59
N ASN A 110 -1.52 -12.65 14.64
CA ASN A 110 -0.82 -13.15 15.81
C ASN A 110 0.59 -12.55 15.95
N ASN A 111 0.81 -11.77 17.01
CA ASN A 111 2.11 -11.22 17.46
C ASN A 111 3.18 -12.28 17.83
N GLN A 112 2.96 -13.55 17.49
CA GLN A 112 3.69 -14.74 17.96
C GLN A 112 4.10 -15.67 16.81
N LYS A 113 4.14 -15.18 15.56
CA LYS A 113 4.73 -15.98 14.48
C LYS A 113 6.26 -15.93 14.62
N THR A 114 6.92 -17.09 14.47
CA THR A 114 8.40 -17.17 14.47
C THR A 114 9.03 -16.50 13.25
N SER A 115 8.21 -16.02 12.31
CA SER A 115 8.59 -15.29 11.11
C SER A 115 7.55 -14.20 10.84
N PRO A 116 7.96 -12.93 10.65
CA PRO A 116 7.07 -11.83 10.30
C PRO A 116 6.24 -12.13 9.05
N THR A 117 4.98 -11.66 9.00
CA THR A 117 4.11 -11.73 7.81
C THR A 117 3.76 -10.37 7.28
N ASN A 118 3.44 -10.30 6.00
CA ASN A 118 2.94 -9.08 5.37
C ASN A 118 1.45 -9.26 5.15
N ASP A 119 0.64 -8.67 6.02
CA ASP A 119 -0.80 -8.91 6.06
C ASP A 119 -1.59 -7.76 5.41
N VAL A 120 -2.74 -8.07 4.81
CA VAL A 120 -3.68 -7.07 4.28
C VAL A 120 -5.01 -7.19 5.02
N LEU A 121 -5.38 -6.18 5.80
CA LEU A 121 -6.57 -6.19 6.66
C LEU A 121 -7.49 -4.99 6.38
N TYR A 122 -8.80 -5.24 6.45
CA TYR A 122 -9.85 -4.23 6.25
C TYR A 122 -10.84 -4.29 7.43
N GLY A 123 -11.08 -3.17 8.10
CA GLY A 123 -12.07 -3.02 9.18
C GLY A 123 -13.49 -3.01 8.65
N GLY A 124 -13.77 -2.07 7.74
CA GLY A 124 -15.04 -2.05 7.02
C GLY A 124 -15.88 -0.86 7.46
N ALA A 125 -17.00 -1.10 8.14
CA ALA A 125 -17.86 -0.01 8.61
C ALA A 125 -18.17 -0.19 10.10
N GLY A 126 -17.88 0.82 10.91
CA GLY A 126 -17.93 0.79 12.37
C GLY A 126 -16.66 1.39 12.95
N ASN A 127 -16.55 1.45 14.28
CA ASN A 127 -15.35 1.93 14.96
C ASN A 127 -14.47 0.75 15.33
N ASP A 128 -13.45 0.50 14.52
CA ASP A 128 -12.68 -0.73 14.54
C ASP A 128 -11.35 -0.57 15.29
N THR A 129 -10.83 -1.68 15.80
CA THR A 129 -9.49 -1.75 16.41
C THR A 129 -8.68 -2.82 15.71
N ILE A 130 -7.61 -2.42 15.00
CA ILE A 130 -6.85 -3.30 14.12
C ILE A 130 -5.40 -3.44 14.61
N SER A 131 -4.79 -4.62 14.46
CA SER A 131 -3.38 -4.90 14.73
C SER A 131 -2.83 -5.86 13.67
N GLY A 132 -1.95 -5.36 12.79
CA GLY A 132 -1.25 -6.19 11.78
C GLY A 132 -0.08 -7.01 12.32
N GLY A 133 0.30 -6.82 13.58
CA GLY A 133 1.34 -7.63 14.22
C GLY A 133 2.75 -7.38 13.67
N GLN A 134 3.54 -8.43 13.46
CA GLN A 134 4.92 -8.31 12.97
C GLN A 134 5.01 -8.46 11.45
N GLY A 135 5.85 -7.63 10.82
CA GLY A 135 6.09 -7.62 9.38
C GLY A 135 5.48 -6.40 8.71
N SER A 136 5.45 -6.35 7.38
CA SER A 136 5.03 -5.15 6.64
C SER A 136 3.57 -5.28 6.20
N ASP A 137 2.67 -4.52 6.81
CA ASP A 137 1.22 -4.70 6.63
C ASP A 137 0.58 -3.54 5.87
N THR A 138 -0.52 -3.84 5.18
CA THR A 138 -1.43 -2.86 4.58
C THR A 138 -2.78 -2.95 5.28
N LEU A 139 -3.18 -1.90 5.99
CA LEU A 139 -4.33 -1.91 6.88
C LEU A 139 -5.25 -0.74 6.53
N ASP A 140 -6.56 -1.01 6.51
CA ASP A 140 -7.59 -0.01 6.25
C ASP A 140 -8.66 -0.10 7.35
N GLY A 141 -8.87 0.98 8.11
CA GLY A 141 -9.95 1.05 9.11
C GLY A 141 -11.34 1.06 8.46
N GLY A 142 -11.45 1.71 7.30
CA GLY A 142 -12.72 1.86 6.59
C GLY A 142 -13.53 3.08 7.06
N ALA A 143 -14.80 2.89 7.37
CA ALA A 143 -15.71 3.96 7.72
C ALA A 143 -16.08 3.93 9.20
N GLY A 144 -15.59 4.88 9.97
CA GLY A 144 -15.94 5.07 11.37
C GLY A 144 -14.88 5.87 12.10
N ASP A 145 -14.70 5.58 13.39
CA ASP A 145 -13.66 6.14 14.25
C ASP A 145 -12.70 5.03 14.66
N ASP A 146 -11.64 4.85 13.88
CA ASP A 146 -10.86 3.61 13.84
C ASP A 146 -9.51 3.76 14.55
N THR A 147 -9.07 2.69 15.22
CA THR A 147 -7.83 2.62 15.99
C THR A 147 -6.88 1.56 15.46
N ILE A 148 -5.64 1.94 15.16
CA ILE A 148 -4.53 1.00 14.88
C ILE A 148 -3.71 0.77 16.15
N LEU A 149 -3.46 -0.49 16.50
CA LEU A 149 -2.56 -0.89 17.58
C LEU A 149 -1.16 -1.19 17.03
N LEU A 150 -0.17 -0.47 17.55
CA LEU A 150 1.23 -0.59 17.17
C LEU A 150 2.03 -1.17 18.34
N PRO A 151 2.67 -2.36 18.19
CA PRO A 151 3.29 -3.08 19.30
C PRO A 151 4.68 -2.55 19.69
N PHE A 152 4.92 -1.25 19.51
CA PHE A 152 6.18 -0.56 19.82
C PHE A 152 5.92 0.84 20.38
N ARG A 153 6.98 1.52 20.82
CA ARG A 153 6.91 2.88 21.38
C ARG A 153 6.84 3.93 20.28
N GLN A 154 6.21 5.06 20.57
CA GLN A 154 6.14 6.18 19.63
C GLN A 154 7.52 6.78 19.32
N SER A 155 8.45 6.78 20.29
CA SER A 155 9.83 7.24 20.08
C SER A 155 10.67 6.36 19.16
N ASP A 156 10.26 5.10 18.99
CA ASP A 156 10.96 4.11 18.17
C ASP A 156 10.36 4.01 16.76
N ALA A 157 9.36 4.84 16.48
CA ALA A 157 8.63 4.88 15.23
C ALA A 157 9.04 6.09 14.39
N HIS A 158 9.11 5.89 13.09
CA HIS A 158 9.14 6.98 12.12
C HIS A 158 7.78 7.03 11.41
N ILE A 159 7.18 8.22 11.31
CA ILE A 159 5.86 8.41 10.69
C ILE A 159 6.03 9.28 9.45
N SER A 160 5.59 8.76 8.31
CA SER A 160 5.58 9.44 7.02
C SER A 160 4.22 9.29 6.34
N TYR A 161 4.06 9.87 5.14
CA TYR A 161 2.84 9.75 4.34
C TYR A 161 3.15 9.14 2.98
N GLY A 162 2.32 8.20 2.56
CA GLY A 162 2.39 7.54 1.27
C GLY A 162 1.51 8.19 0.21
N MET A 163 1.39 7.51 -0.93
CA MET A 163 0.45 7.90 -1.99
C MET A 163 -0.98 8.00 -1.44
N GLN A 164 -1.80 8.88 -2.03
CA GLN A 164 -3.22 9.03 -1.69
C GLN A 164 -3.51 9.41 -0.21
N GLY A 165 -2.50 9.91 0.52
CA GLY A 165 -2.67 10.37 1.91
C GLY A 165 -2.66 9.25 2.95
N GLN A 166 -2.16 8.06 2.60
CA GLN A 166 -1.91 6.97 3.55
C GLN A 166 -0.88 7.40 4.60
N VAL A 167 -1.08 6.98 5.84
CA VAL A 167 -0.06 7.15 6.88
C VAL A 167 0.84 5.92 6.84
N ILE A 168 2.15 6.14 6.91
CA ILE A 168 3.11 5.05 6.98
C ILE A 168 3.87 5.13 8.29
N VAL A 169 3.88 4.02 9.02
CA VAL A 169 4.59 3.91 10.30
C VAL A 169 5.67 2.85 10.19
N ASP A 170 6.92 3.28 10.28
CA ASP A 170 8.09 2.42 10.26
C ASP A 170 8.44 2.07 11.71
N GLY A 171 8.36 0.77 12.04
CA GLY A 171 8.70 0.28 13.37
C GLY A 171 10.21 -0.02 13.53
N PRO A 172 10.68 -0.31 14.75
CA PRO A 172 12.10 -0.55 15.03
C PRO A 172 12.71 -1.78 14.34
N SER A 173 11.88 -2.68 13.79
CA SER A 173 12.34 -3.82 12.98
C SER A 173 12.63 -3.45 11.52
N GLY A 174 12.39 -2.19 11.11
CA GLY A 174 12.43 -1.75 9.72
C GLY A 174 11.25 -2.24 8.87
N ALA A 175 10.21 -2.80 9.51
CA ALA A 175 8.99 -3.20 8.82
C ALA A 175 7.99 -2.03 8.80
N HIS A 176 7.22 -1.92 7.72
CA HIS A 176 6.38 -0.77 7.43
C HIS A 176 4.89 -1.09 7.65
N LYS A 177 4.14 -0.18 8.26
CA LYS A 177 2.67 -0.25 8.32
C LYS A 177 2.09 0.79 7.38
N ILE A 178 1.40 0.38 6.33
CA ILE A 178 0.70 1.25 5.38
C ILE A 178 -0.75 1.34 5.84
N LEU A 179 -1.17 2.52 6.28
CA LEU A 179 -2.41 2.72 7.03
C LEU A 179 -3.34 3.69 6.29
N SER A 180 -4.58 3.25 6.06
CA SER A 180 -5.65 4.05 5.47
C SER A 180 -6.82 4.16 6.44
N ASN A 181 -7.51 5.31 6.45
CA ASN A 181 -8.72 5.53 7.23
C ASN A 181 -8.61 5.13 8.71
N PHE A 182 -7.58 5.64 9.40
CA PHE A 182 -7.46 5.55 10.87
C PHE A 182 -7.44 6.94 11.49
N GLU A 183 -8.09 7.08 12.63
CA GLU A 183 -8.19 8.30 13.42
C GLU A 183 -7.20 8.25 14.59
N HIS A 184 -7.04 7.08 15.21
CA HIS A 184 -6.24 6.87 16.40
C HIS A 184 -5.07 5.91 16.17
N PHE A 185 -3.86 6.33 16.56
CA PHE A 185 -2.63 5.55 16.44
C PHE A 185 -2.13 5.21 17.85
N GLN A 186 -2.49 4.02 18.33
CA GLN A 186 -2.17 3.55 19.68
C GLN A 186 -0.82 2.83 19.69
N PHE A 187 0.21 3.51 20.18
CA PHE A 187 1.50 2.93 20.54
C PHE A 187 1.44 2.32 21.93
N THR A 188 2.47 1.57 22.32
CA THR A 188 2.58 0.97 23.66
C THR A 188 2.68 2.01 24.79
N ASP A 189 3.11 3.22 24.48
CA ASP A 189 3.37 4.31 25.44
C ASP A 189 2.67 5.64 25.10
N ALA A 190 1.96 5.73 23.99
CA ALA A 190 1.30 6.95 23.54
C ALA A 190 0.09 6.66 22.63
N VAL A 191 -0.79 7.65 22.50
CA VAL A 191 -1.82 7.69 21.46
C VAL A 191 -1.62 8.96 20.68
N LEU A 192 -1.50 8.85 19.36
CA LEU A 192 -1.51 9.99 18.46
C LEU A 192 -2.84 10.04 17.73
N GLU A 193 -3.41 11.24 17.64
CA GLU A 193 -4.57 11.51 16.80
C GLU A 193 -4.07 11.86 15.40
N LYS A 194 -4.79 11.45 14.35
CA LYS A 194 -4.44 11.75 12.95
C LYS A 194 -4.12 13.23 12.72
N GLY A 195 -4.85 14.14 13.37
CA GLY A 195 -4.64 15.60 13.26
C GLY A 195 -3.41 16.13 14.01
N THR A 196 -2.76 15.30 14.83
CA THR A 196 -1.53 15.61 15.58
C THR A 196 -0.28 14.96 14.98
N LEU A 197 -0.47 14.09 13.99
CA LEU A 197 0.63 13.54 13.22
C LEU A 197 1.41 14.69 12.55
N PRO A 198 2.72 14.52 12.30
CA PRO A 198 3.49 15.50 11.55
C PRO A 198 2.75 15.85 10.25
N PRO A 199 2.77 17.12 9.80
CA PRO A 199 2.10 17.50 8.57
C PRO A 199 2.56 16.59 7.43
N ALA A 200 1.61 16.11 6.62
CA ALA A 200 1.94 15.31 5.46
C ALA A 200 2.99 16.04 4.62
N GLU A 201 4.13 15.40 4.39
CA GLU A 201 4.96 15.81 3.27
C GLU A 201 4.06 15.74 2.03
N THR A 202 4.11 16.79 1.20
CA THR A 202 3.22 16.93 0.04
C THR A 202 3.07 15.59 -0.68
N PRO A 203 1.85 15.03 -0.80
CA PRO A 203 1.68 13.72 -1.39
C PRO A 203 2.36 13.67 -2.75
N ALA A 204 3.12 12.61 -2.99
CA ALA A 204 3.96 12.44 -4.18
C ALA A 204 3.78 11.04 -4.78
N TYR A 205 3.99 10.94 -6.09
CA TYR A 205 3.94 9.71 -6.86
C TYR A 205 5.35 9.23 -7.18
N GLY A 206 5.72 8.01 -6.80
CA GLY A 206 6.96 7.38 -7.25
C GLY A 206 7.08 7.43 -8.78
N VAL A 207 8.22 7.91 -9.27
CA VAL A 207 8.55 7.91 -10.70
C VAL A 207 9.31 6.61 -10.99
N TYR A 208 8.68 5.68 -11.70
CA TYR A 208 9.29 4.43 -12.13
C TYR A 208 10.33 4.70 -13.21
N ARG A 209 11.58 4.26 -12.98
CA ARG A 209 12.67 4.34 -13.96
C ARG A 209 12.89 2.98 -14.64
N PHE A 210 13.05 3.02 -15.95
CA PHE A 210 13.45 1.87 -16.73
C PHE A 210 14.62 2.21 -17.63
N TYR A 211 15.58 1.30 -17.72
CA TYR A 211 16.70 1.37 -18.66
C TYR A 211 16.37 0.59 -19.94
N ASP A 212 16.40 1.28 -21.09
CA ASP A 212 16.24 0.65 -22.41
C ASP A 212 17.58 0.06 -22.86
N THR A 213 17.68 -1.27 -22.88
CA THR A 213 18.91 -1.96 -23.28
C THR A 213 19.23 -1.88 -24.77
N HIS A 214 18.29 -1.46 -25.62
CA HIS A 214 18.54 -1.30 -27.06
C HIS A 214 19.16 0.05 -27.38
N THR A 215 18.63 1.10 -26.76
CA THR A 215 19.09 2.46 -27.02
C THR A 215 20.18 2.87 -26.03
N GLY A 216 20.05 2.50 -24.75
CA GLY A 216 20.79 3.02 -23.61
C GLY A 216 20.07 4.18 -22.90
N ASP A 217 18.83 4.48 -23.29
CA ASP A 217 18.03 5.59 -22.77
C ASP A 217 17.28 5.21 -21.49
N HIS A 218 16.81 6.20 -20.75
CA HIS A 218 15.95 5.99 -19.60
C HIS A 218 14.52 6.45 -19.87
N PHE A 219 13.57 5.60 -19.48
CA PHE A 219 12.15 5.92 -19.49
C PHE A 219 11.66 6.17 -18.07
N TYR A 220 10.81 7.19 -17.91
CA TYR A 220 10.25 7.62 -16.64
C TYR A 220 8.73 7.73 -16.70
N THR A 221 8.04 7.16 -15.71
CA THR A 221 6.59 7.27 -15.60
C THR A 221 6.09 7.20 -14.17
N THR A 222 5.04 7.93 -13.83
CA THR A 222 4.28 7.75 -12.59
C THR A 222 3.08 6.81 -12.78
N SER A 223 2.79 6.40 -14.02
CA SER A 223 1.65 5.56 -14.34
C SER A 223 1.94 4.09 -14.04
N THR A 224 1.23 3.54 -13.05
CA THR A 224 1.30 2.10 -12.74
C THR A 224 0.83 1.24 -13.92
N VAL A 225 -0.11 1.74 -14.73
CA VAL A 225 -0.57 1.04 -15.94
C VAL A 225 0.53 1.00 -17.00
N GLU A 226 1.22 2.11 -17.23
CA GLU A 226 2.33 2.19 -18.18
C GLU A 226 3.51 1.31 -17.72
N LYS A 227 3.84 1.34 -16.42
CA LYS A 227 4.81 0.42 -15.80
C LYS A 227 4.47 -1.05 -16.12
N GLN A 228 3.23 -1.47 -15.87
CA GLN A 228 2.81 -2.85 -16.12
C GLN A 228 2.84 -3.22 -17.61
N GLN A 229 2.45 -2.30 -18.49
CA GLN A 229 2.51 -2.52 -19.93
C GLN A 229 3.95 -2.70 -20.42
N ILE A 230 4.89 -1.87 -19.96
CA ILE A 230 6.32 -1.98 -20.30
C ILE A 230 6.85 -3.35 -19.86
N LEU A 231 6.61 -3.74 -18.59
CA LEU A 231 7.05 -5.02 -18.04
C LEU A 231 6.48 -6.23 -18.80
N GLN A 232 5.26 -6.13 -19.33
CA GLN A 232 4.60 -7.21 -20.04
C GLN A 232 4.98 -7.29 -21.53
N THR A 233 5.27 -6.15 -22.16
CA THR A 233 5.32 -6.07 -23.63
C THR A 233 6.68 -5.68 -24.19
N LEU A 234 7.57 -5.07 -23.39
CA LEU A 234 8.86 -4.54 -23.84
C LEU A 234 10.02 -5.18 -23.05
N PRO A 235 10.43 -6.41 -23.40
CA PRO A 235 11.43 -7.19 -22.64
C PRO A 235 12.85 -6.58 -22.64
N TRP A 236 13.09 -5.57 -23.47
CA TRP A 236 14.37 -4.84 -23.51
C TRP A 236 14.44 -3.68 -22.52
N TYR A 237 13.35 -3.34 -21.83
CA TYR A 237 13.37 -2.42 -20.71
C TYR A 237 13.67 -3.17 -19.40
N THR A 238 14.69 -2.72 -18.68
CA THR A 238 15.02 -3.20 -17.34
C THR A 238 14.46 -2.22 -16.31
N TYR A 239 13.60 -2.69 -15.40
CA TYR A 239 13.08 -1.85 -14.31
C TYR A 239 14.18 -1.61 -13.26
N GLU A 240 14.43 -0.34 -12.95
CA GLU A 240 15.51 0.08 -12.04
C GLU A 240 15.02 0.64 -10.71
N GLY A 241 13.70 0.63 -10.48
CA GLY A 241 13.10 1.14 -9.25
C GLY A 241 12.58 2.58 -9.38
N ILE A 242 12.56 3.28 -8.25
CA ILE A 242 11.95 4.61 -8.10
C ILE A 242 13.02 5.58 -7.59
N PRO A 243 13.78 6.22 -8.50
CA PRO A 243 14.88 7.09 -8.09
C PRO A 243 14.42 8.41 -7.43
N TRP A 244 13.15 8.79 -7.62
CA TRP A 244 12.52 9.97 -7.00
C TRP A 244 11.00 9.87 -7.11
N ALA A 245 10.30 10.85 -6.51
CA ALA A 245 8.86 11.00 -6.64
C ALA A 245 8.47 12.37 -7.23
N ALA A 246 7.35 12.41 -7.93
CA ALA A 246 6.76 13.63 -8.48
C ALA A 246 5.69 14.16 -7.51
N PRO A 247 5.66 15.46 -7.16
CA PRO A 247 4.57 16.01 -6.36
C PRO A 247 3.20 15.85 -7.02
N VAL A 248 2.14 15.90 -6.22
CA VAL A 248 0.77 16.05 -6.73
C VAL A 248 0.59 17.43 -7.34
N LYS A 249 -0.12 17.50 -8.48
CA LYS A 249 -0.43 18.76 -9.18
C LYS A 249 -1.08 19.77 -8.23
N GLY A 250 -0.49 20.95 -8.14
CA GLY A 250 -0.91 22.01 -7.23
C GLY A 250 -0.55 23.41 -7.73
N ALA A 251 -0.79 24.42 -6.89
CA ALA A 251 -0.44 25.81 -7.22
C ALA A 251 1.08 26.03 -7.35
N ASP A 252 1.87 25.21 -6.64
CA ASP A 252 3.33 25.32 -6.56
C ASP A 252 4.05 24.26 -7.42
N THR A 253 3.35 23.66 -8.39
CA THR A 253 3.92 22.70 -9.34
C THR A 253 3.93 23.22 -10.77
N VAL A 254 4.83 22.65 -11.58
CA VAL A 254 4.94 22.86 -13.01
C VAL A 254 4.90 21.52 -13.74
N ASP A 255 4.33 21.53 -14.93
CA ASP A 255 4.24 20.36 -15.79
C ASP A 255 5.64 19.92 -16.27
N VAL A 256 5.93 18.62 -16.21
CA VAL A 256 7.06 17.99 -16.92
C VAL A 256 6.52 17.42 -18.24
N PHE A 257 6.86 18.09 -19.34
CA PHE A 257 6.49 17.71 -20.70
C PHE A 257 7.33 16.54 -21.19
N ARG A 258 6.70 15.53 -21.79
CA ARG A 258 7.36 14.36 -22.37
C ARG A 258 7.22 14.35 -23.89
N PHE A 259 8.32 13.99 -24.55
CA PHE A 259 8.41 13.80 -25.98
C PHE A 259 9.07 12.47 -26.29
N PHE A 260 8.61 11.83 -27.36
CA PHE A 260 9.28 10.68 -27.96
C PHE A 260 9.95 11.10 -29.28
N ASP A 261 11.26 10.91 -29.41
CA ASP A 261 11.98 11.18 -30.65
C ASP A 261 12.03 9.94 -31.54
N THR A 262 11.30 9.98 -32.66
CA THR A 262 11.25 8.84 -33.61
C THR A 262 12.58 8.61 -34.35
N ALA A 263 13.53 9.55 -34.28
CA ALA A 263 14.83 9.40 -34.94
C ALA A 263 15.82 8.60 -34.08
N SER A 264 15.88 8.88 -32.78
CA SER A 264 16.79 8.24 -31.82
C SER A 264 16.13 7.11 -31.01
N ASN A 265 14.79 7.00 -31.04
CA ASN A 265 13.99 6.17 -30.13
C ASN A 265 14.22 6.50 -28.65
N ALA A 266 14.54 7.77 -28.34
CA ALA A 266 14.73 8.26 -26.98
C ALA A 266 13.57 9.14 -26.52
N HIS A 267 13.42 9.27 -25.21
CA HIS A 267 12.50 10.23 -24.59
C HIS A 267 13.23 11.49 -24.17
N PHE A 268 12.51 12.61 -24.23
CA PHE A 268 12.98 13.91 -23.80
C PHE A 268 11.96 14.54 -22.84
N PHE A 269 12.46 15.12 -21.75
CA PHE A 269 11.66 15.70 -20.69
C PHE A 269 12.08 17.13 -20.39
N THR A 270 11.11 18.03 -20.22
CA THR A 270 11.38 19.42 -19.84
C THR A 270 10.22 20.06 -19.09
N THR A 271 10.51 20.94 -18.13
CA THR A 271 9.51 21.85 -17.53
C THR A 271 9.43 23.19 -18.25
N SER A 272 10.37 23.47 -19.16
CA SER A 272 10.45 24.73 -19.89
C SER A 272 9.41 24.79 -20.99
N VAL A 273 8.39 25.63 -20.80
CA VAL A 273 7.37 25.94 -21.82
C VAL A 273 8.03 26.43 -23.11
N SER A 274 9.08 27.25 -23.01
CA SER A 274 9.81 27.73 -24.19
C SER A 274 10.58 26.61 -24.91
N GLU A 275 11.18 25.68 -24.18
CA GLU A 275 11.89 24.54 -24.78
C GLU A 275 10.90 23.59 -25.46
N ARG A 276 9.77 23.30 -24.81
CA ARG A 276 8.65 22.55 -25.39
C ARG A 276 8.18 23.18 -26.71
N ASP A 277 7.90 24.48 -26.70
CA ASP A 277 7.40 25.19 -27.88
C ASP A 277 8.44 25.24 -29.00
N GLN A 278 9.72 25.36 -28.65
CA GLN A 278 10.82 25.31 -29.61
C GLN A 278 10.95 23.92 -30.24
N VAL A 279 10.93 22.84 -29.45
CA VAL A 279 10.97 21.45 -29.94
C VAL A 279 9.81 21.18 -30.90
N LEU A 280 8.59 21.56 -30.53
CA LEU A 280 7.40 21.45 -31.39
C LEU A 280 7.56 22.19 -32.73
N LYS A 281 8.27 23.32 -32.73
CA LYS A 281 8.47 24.15 -33.91
C LYS A 281 9.61 23.67 -34.80
N THR A 282 10.71 23.17 -34.22
CA THR A 282 11.97 22.95 -34.96
C THR A 282 12.42 21.51 -35.06
N ALA A 283 11.84 20.58 -34.30
CA ALA A 283 12.29 19.19 -34.24
C ALA A 283 11.17 18.21 -34.69
N PRO A 284 11.00 17.97 -36.00
CA PRO A 284 9.86 17.21 -36.55
C PRO A 284 9.82 15.72 -36.16
N SER A 285 10.96 15.15 -35.75
CA SER A 285 11.04 13.77 -35.26
C SER A 285 10.47 13.60 -33.85
N TYR A 286 10.41 14.68 -33.07
CA TYR A 286 9.86 14.67 -31.71
C TYR A 286 8.34 14.68 -31.76
N LYS A 287 7.73 13.73 -31.07
CA LYS A 287 6.28 13.60 -30.88
C LYS A 287 5.96 13.96 -29.45
N TYR A 288 5.11 14.96 -29.27
CA TYR A 288 4.66 15.38 -27.96
C TYR A 288 3.67 14.36 -27.40
N GLU A 289 3.96 13.85 -26.21
CA GLU A 289 3.17 12.82 -25.54
C GLU A 289 2.31 13.39 -24.40
N GLY A 290 2.49 14.67 -24.06
CA GLY A 290 1.76 15.35 -23.00
C GLY A 290 2.59 15.63 -21.77
N VAL A 291 1.90 15.83 -20.65
CA VAL A 291 2.51 15.99 -19.33
C VAL A 291 2.72 14.59 -18.74
N ALA A 292 3.97 14.24 -18.43
CA ALA A 292 4.29 12.94 -17.84
C ALA A 292 4.05 12.93 -16.32
N PHE A 293 4.49 13.98 -15.64
CA PHE A 293 4.30 14.17 -14.21
C PHE A 293 4.56 15.64 -13.85
N GLU A 294 4.50 15.96 -12.56
CA GLU A 294 4.70 17.31 -12.04
C GLU A 294 6.08 17.45 -11.41
N ALA A 295 6.62 18.67 -11.40
CA ALA A 295 7.80 19.07 -10.65
C ALA A 295 7.45 20.27 -9.77
N TYR A 296 8.20 20.51 -8.70
CA TYR A 296 8.07 21.74 -7.92
C TYR A 296 8.49 22.96 -8.75
N ALA A 297 7.71 24.04 -8.63
CA ALA A 297 8.03 25.33 -9.23
C ALA A 297 9.24 26.01 -8.54
N ASP A 298 9.41 25.75 -7.23
CA ASP A 298 10.52 26.25 -6.42
C ASP A 298 11.56 25.15 -6.16
N ALA A 299 12.82 25.45 -6.47
CA ALA A 299 13.95 24.57 -6.21
C ALA A 299 14.27 24.39 -4.70
N GLY A 300 13.72 25.25 -3.84
CA GLY A 300 13.82 25.17 -2.38
C GLY A 300 12.66 24.48 -1.69
N ALA A 301 11.76 23.80 -2.43
CA ALA A 301 10.64 23.09 -1.84
C ALA A 301 11.12 22.10 -0.75
N PRO A 302 10.48 22.07 0.44
CA PRO A 302 10.79 21.09 1.48
C PRO A 302 10.71 19.66 0.95
N GLY A 303 11.71 18.83 1.24
CA GLY A 303 11.82 17.46 0.70
C GLY A 303 12.18 17.41 -0.79
N GLY A 304 12.45 18.56 -1.43
CA GLY A 304 12.78 18.65 -2.84
C GLY A 304 14.22 18.25 -3.16
N VAL A 305 14.41 17.58 -4.29
CA VAL A 305 15.70 17.34 -4.93
C VAL A 305 15.68 17.86 -6.36
N THR A 306 16.70 18.62 -6.74
CA THR A 306 16.80 19.14 -8.11
C THR A 306 17.62 18.18 -8.95
N LEU A 307 17.02 17.66 -10.01
CA LEU A 307 17.68 16.74 -10.93
C LEU A 307 18.69 17.50 -11.80
N GLU A 308 19.80 16.85 -12.11
CA GLU A 308 20.77 17.31 -13.11
C GLU A 308 20.50 16.60 -14.44
N ARG A 309 20.45 17.36 -15.54
CA ARG A 309 20.24 16.84 -16.90
C ARG A 309 21.57 16.67 -17.59
N PHE A 310 21.79 15.48 -18.14
CA PHE A 310 22.96 15.17 -18.94
C PHE A 310 22.52 14.83 -20.37
N TYR A 311 23.25 15.34 -21.35
CA TYR A 311 23.05 15.04 -22.76
C TYR A 311 24.26 14.29 -23.33
N ASN A 312 24.02 13.13 -23.96
CA ASN A 312 25.06 12.41 -24.67
C ASN A 312 25.17 12.90 -26.10
N THR A 313 26.27 13.59 -26.42
CA THR A 313 26.55 14.17 -27.74
C THR A 313 26.78 13.14 -28.86
N GLN A 314 26.98 11.87 -28.52
CA GLN A 314 27.21 10.79 -29.49
C GLN A 314 25.92 10.03 -29.81
N THR A 315 25.06 9.82 -28.80
CA THR A 315 23.84 9.03 -28.94
C THR A 315 22.56 9.86 -29.02
N GLY A 316 22.62 11.14 -28.62
CA GLY A 316 21.45 12.03 -28.54
C GLY A 316 20.58 11.81 -27.30
N GLN A 317 21.02 10.99 -26.35
CA GLN A 317 20.25 10.60 -25.16
C GLN A 317 20.30 11.63 -24.06
N HIS A 318 19.26 11.62 -23.22
CA HIS A 318 19.22 12.40 -22.00
C HIS A 318 19.22 11.46 -20.78
N HIS A 319 19.86 11.89 -19.71
CA HIS A 319 19.79 11.23 -18.41
C HIS A 319 19.52 12.27 -17.33
N PHE A 320 18.71 11.88 -16.33
CA PHE A 320 18.41 12.72 -15.18
C PHE A 320 18.95 12.07 -13.92
N ALA A 321 19.95 12.71 -13.32
CA ALA A 321 20.57 12.24 -12.09
C ALA A 321 19.83 12.80 -10.87
N GLY A 322 19.43 11.91 -9.96
CA GLY A 322 18.67 12.26 -8.75
C GLY A 322 19.51 12.56 -7.53
N ASN A 323 20.81 12.28 -7.58
CA ASN A 323 21.72 12.51 -6.47
C ASN A 323 23.14 12.86 -6.95
N ALA A 324 23.92 13.42 -6.02
CA ALA A 324 25.27 13.87 -6.32
C ALA A 324 26.24 12.71 -6.67
N GLU A 325 26.00 11.49 -6.18
CA GLU A 325 26.87 10.34 -6.50
C GLU A 325 26.71 9.91 -7.96
N GLU A 326 25.47 9.80 -8.44
CA GLU A 326 25.13 9.49 -9.83
C GLU A 326 25.66 10.57 -10.78
N ALA A 327 25.40 11.84 -10.48
CA ALA A 327 25.92 12.97 -11.25
C ALA A 327 27.46 13.01 -11.30
N ASN A 328 28.12 12.82 -10.15
CA ASN A 328 29.57 12.72 -10.10
C ASN A 328 30.08 11.52 -10.92
N GLY A 329 29.41 10.37 -10.85
CA GLY A 329 29.75 9.19 -11.64
C GLY A 329 29.76 9.50 -13.13
N ILE A 330 28.71 10.14 -13.65
CA ILE A 330 28.59 10.51 -15.06
C ILE A 330 29.69 11.49 -15.46
N ASN A 331 29.91 12.54 -14.67
CA ASN A 331 30.95 13.54 -14.91
C ASN A 331 32.37 12.96 -14.92
N HIS A 332 32.60 11.83 -14.22
CA HIS A 332 33.88 11.12 -14.19
C HIS A 332 33.92 9.88 -15.10
N GLY A 333 32.95 9.74 -16.01
CA GLY A 333 32.98 8.75 -17.09
C GLY A 333 32.44 7.37 -16.74
N ALA A 334 31.77 7.20 -15.59
CA ALA A 334 31.18 5.91 -15.20
C ALA A 334 30.09 5.44 -16.19
N ALA A 335 29.40 6.39 -16.84
CA ALA A 335 28.39 6.13 -17.87
C ALA A 335 28.97 6.08 -19.31
N GLY A 336 30.30 6.02 -19.45
CA GLY A 336 30.99 6.05 -20.74
C GLY A 336 31.22 7.47 -21.29
N PRO A 337 31.73 7.60 -22.52
CA PRO A 337 32.09 8.88 -23.12
C PRO A 337 30.88 9.63 -23.69
N GLY A 338 31.04 10.93 -23.94
CA GLY A 338 30.10 11.74 -24.72
C GLY A 338 29.03 12.47 -23.91
N TRP A 339 28.92 12.22 -22.61
CA TRP A 339 28.02 12.93 -21.70
C TRP A 339 28.51 14.35 -21.40
N VAL A 340 27.57 15.30 -21.48
CA VAL A 340 27.74 16.70 -21.14
C VAL A 340 26.68 17.07 -20.11
N ASP A 341 27.11 17.66 -19.00
CA ASP A 341 26.21 18.24 -18.00
C ASP A 341 25.54 19.51 -18.56
N GLU A 342 24.23 19.46 -18.71
CA GLU A 342 23.41 20.60 -19.14
C GLU A 342 22.90 21.44 -17.95
N GLY A 343 23.22 21.02 -16.73
CA GLY A 343 22.89 21.68 -15.48
C GLY A 343 21.56 21.22 -14.88
N LYS A 344 20.98 22.07 -14.04
CA LYS A 344 19.76 21.79 -13.30
C LYS A 344 18.56 21.70 -14.23
N ALA A 345 17.80 20.61 -14.12
CA ALA A 345 16.62 20.34 -14.93
C ALA A 345 15.34 20.86 -14.25
N PHE A 346 14.86 20.12 -13.25
CA PHE A 346 13.65 20.43 -12.50
C PHE A 346 13.69 19.74 -11.13
N THR A 347 12.88 20.26 -10.21
CA THR A 347 12.88 19.83 -8.80
C THR A 347 11.75 18.85 -8.55
N VAL A 348 12.09 17.68 -8.05
CA VAL A 348 11.18 16.59 -7.71
C VAL A 348 11.24 16.35 -6.21
N HIS A 349 10.46 15.40 -5.70
CA HIS A 349 10.46 15.03 -4.30
C HIS A 349 11.47 13.90 -4.04
N LEU A 350 12.22 13.99 -2.95
CA LEU A 350 13.10 12.91 -2.51
C LEU A 350 12.26 11.64 -2.30
N PRO A 351 12.72 10.48 -2.77
CA PRO A 351 12.02 9.24 -2.47
C PRO A 351 12.18 8.94 -0.99
N THR A 352 11.06 8.73 -0.30
CA THR A 352 11.06 8.08 1.02
C THR A 352 11.28 6.59 0.83
N ASP A 353 11.77 5.87 1.84
CA ASP A 353 11.88 4.41 1.80
C ASP A 353 10.54 3.76 1.41
N THR A 354 9.44 4.38 1.83
CA THR A 354 8.08 3.94 1.53
C THR A 354 7.66 4.10 0.06
N LEU A 355 8.26 5.04 -0.66
CA LEU A 355 8.08 5.22 -2.10
C LEU A 355 8.96 4.26 -2.91
N LEU A 356 10.03 3.69 -2.35
CA LEU A 356 10.94 2.77 -3.03
C LEU A 356 10.38 1.34 -3.19
N PHE A 357 9.35 0.99 -2.42
CA PHE A 357 8.79 -0.37 -2.35
C PHE A 357 7.39 -0.52 -2.99
N ALA A 358 6.88 0.52 -3.70
CA ALA A 358 5.53 0.55 -4.31
C ALA A 358 5.45 0.11 -5.79
#